data_AF-A0A0F8YV10-F1
#
_entry.id   AF-A0A0F8YV10-F1
#
_cell.length_a   1.000
_cell.length_b   1.000
_cell.length_c   1.000
_cell.angle_alpha   90.00
_cell.angle_beta   90.00
_cell.angle_gamma   90.00
#
_symmetry.space_group_name_H-M   'P 1'
#
loop_
_entity.id
_entity.type
_entity.pdbx_description
1 polymer ?
#
loop_
_entity_poly.entity_id
_entity_poly.type
_entity_poly.pdbx_seq_one_letter_code
_entity_poly.pdbx_strand_id
1 'polypeptide(L)'
;MEPLQVAKHMEKIISRLTEESLASEKLIDCMSQATAKYKKERAVQEMRKKGEGVAVTMVKHQAEGGVVADLEADMIKATQTLKAHFAKREDLRAQLNGWQSINKYLDSTG
;
A
#
# COMPACT_ATOMS: atom_id res chain seq x y z
N MET A 1 -34.12 -5.92 -12.47
CA MET A 1 -32.97 -6.45 -11.73
C MET A 1 -33.53 -7.13 -10.49
N GLU A 2 -33.28 -8.43 -10.31
CA GLU A 2 -33.88 -9.17 -9.18
C GLU A 2 -33.09 -8.94 -7.88
N PRO A 3 -33.74 -8.88 -6.70
CA PRO A 3 -33.08 -8.79 -5.40
C PRO A 3 -31.97 -9.85 -5.20
N LEU A 4 -32.17 -11.05 -5.75
CA LEU A 4 -31.19 -12.14 -5.73
C LEU A 4 -29.88 -11.80 -6.47
N GLN A 5 -29.96 -11.03 -7.56
CA GLN A 5 -28.76 -10.59 -8.30
C GLN A 5 -27.98 -9.54 -7.49
N VAL A 6 -28.69 -8.62 -6.83
CA VAL A 6 -28.09 -7.59 -5.98
C VAL A 6 -27.39 -8.22 -4.78
N ALA A 7 -28.02 -9.21 -4.13
CA ALA A 7 -27.41 -9.99 -3.04
C ALA A 7 -26.09 -10.66 -3.46
N LYS A 8 -26.06 -11.34 -4.61
CA LYS A 8 -24.84 -11.98 -5.14
C LYS A 8 -23.71 -10.99 -5.40
N HIS A 9 -24.04 -9.78 -5.89
CA HIS A 9 -23.04 -8.73 -6.10
C HIS A 9 -22.47 -8.22 -4.77
N MET A 10 -23.32 -8.02 -3.76
CA MET A 10 -22.88 -7.63 -2.42
C MET A 10 -21.97 -8.70 -1.79
N GLU A 11 -22.34 -9.98 -1.85
CA GLU A 11 -21.52 -11.09 -1.34
C GLU A 11 -20.14 -11.16 -2.00
N LYS A 12 -20.09 -10.98 -3.33
CA LYS A 12 -18.81 -10.94 -4.07
C LYS A 12 -17.92 -9.79 -3.60
N ILE A 13 -18.48 -8.61 -3.35
CA ILE A 13 -17.71 -7.46 -2.86
C ILE A 13 -17.24 -7.70 -1.42
N ILE A 14 -18.09 -8.27 -0.56
CA ILE A 14 -17.74 -8.61 0.82
C ILE A 14 -16.59 -9.63 0.85
N SER A 15 -16.66 -10.68 0.04
CA SER A 15 -15.59 -11.67 -0.09
C SER A 15 -14.24 -11.03 -0.47
N ARG A 16 -14.25 -10.12 -1.46
CA ARG A 16 -13.05 -9.37 -1.83
C ARG A 16 -12.55 -8.46 -0.72
N LEU A 17 -13.44 -7.76 -0.01
CA LEU A 17 -13.06 -6.93 1.13
C LEU A 17 -12.38 -7.74 2.26
N THR A 18 -12.81 -8.98 2.47
CA THR A 18 -12.19 -9.91 3.42
C THR A 18 -10.78 -10.29 2.97
N GLU A 19 -10.60 -10.66 1.70
CA GLU A 19 -9.28 -10.97 1.12
C GLU A 19 -8.31 -9.80 1.27
N GLU A 20 -8.75 -8.58 0.91
CA GLU A 20 -7.95 -7.36 1.04
C GLU A 20 -7.61 -7.06 2.51
N SER A 21 -8.51 -7.37 3.44
CA SER A 21 -8.25 -7.16 4.88
C SER A 21 -7.18 -8.13 5.39
N LEU A 22 -7.20 -9.39 4.98
CA LEU A 22 -6.18 -10.39 5.32
C LEU A 22 -4.80 -10.07 4.72
N ALA A 23 -4.75 -9.44 3.54
CA ALA A 23 -3.50 -9.04 2.92
C ALA A 23 -2.84 -7.81 3.58
N SER A 24 -3.59 -7.02 4.35
CA SER A 24 -3.14 -5.72 4.86
C SER A 24 -1.94 -5.83 5.80
N GLU A 25 -1.94 -6.82 6.70
CA GLU A 25 -0.84 -7.03 7.66
C GLU A 25 0.49 -7.30 6.96
N LYS A 26 0.48 -8.22 5.99
CA LYS A 26 1.68 -8.55 5.19
C LYS A 26 2.22 -7.35 4.42
N LEU A 27 1.34 -6.50 3.87
CA LEU A 27 1.78 -5.32 3.13
C LEU A 27 2.37 -4.24 4.05
N ILE A 28 1.83 -4.08 5.26
CA ILE A 28 2.40 -3.20 6.29
C ILE A 28 3.78 -3.70 6.70
N ASP A 29 3.93 -5.00 6.94
CA ASP A 29 5.21 -5.62 7.28
C ASP A 29 6.24 -5.44 6.16
N CYS A 30 5.85 -5.67 4.90
CA CYS A 30 6.74 -5.45 3.76
C CYS A 30 7.21 -3.99 3.68
N MET A 31 6.32 -3.01 3.87
CA MET A 31 6.69 -1.60 3.86
C MET A 31 7.61 -1.23 5.03
N SER A 32 7.32 -1.74 6.23
CA SER A 32 8.15 -1.55 7.42
C SER A 32 9.56 -2.11 7.23
N GLN A 33 9.67 -3.34 6.72
CA GLN A 33 10.96 -3.99 6.46
C GLN A 33 11.77 -3.28 5.37
N ALA A 34 11.14 -2.88 4.26
CA ALA A 34 11.82 -2.14 3.19
C ALA A 34 12.34 -0.79 3.71
N THR A 35 11.52 -0.07 4.49
CA THR A 35 11.91 1.20 5.12
C THR A 35 13.08 1.02 6.09
N ALA A 36 13.04 -0.01 6.93
CA ALA A 36 14.10 -0.29 7.88
C ALA A 36 15.43 -0.63 7.18
N LYS A 37 15.38 -1.47 6.13
CA LYS A 37 16.56 -1.83 5.33
C LYS A 37 17.18 -0.60 4.67
N TYR A 38 16.38 0.22 3.99
CA TYR A 38 16.83 1.45 3.35
C TYR A 38 17.49 2.40 4.37
N LYS A 39 16.81 2.69 5.49
CA LYS A 39 17.34 3.60 6.51
C LYS A 39 18.66 3.12 7.11
N LYS A 40 18.76 1.81 7.36
CA LYS A 40 19.99 1.21 7.89
C LYS A 40 21.15 1.35 6.90
N GLU A 41 20.94 0.95 5.65
CA GLU A 41 22.02 1.00 4.64
C GLU A 41 22.44 2.43 4.34
N ARG A 42 21.49 3.35 4.22
CA ARG A 42 21.77 4.78 4.08
C ARG A 42 22.64 5.29 5.22
N ALA A 43 22.30 4.98 6.46
CA ALA A 43 23.09 5.41 7.62
C ALA A 43 24.52 4.84 7.60
N VAL A 44 24.70 3.59 7.19
CA VAL A 44 26.02 2.96 7.04
C VAL A 44 26.84 3.67 5.97
N GLN A 45 26.26 3.93 4.79
CA GLN A 45 26.95 4.62 3.71
C GLN A 45 27.31 6.07 4.08
N GLU A 46 26.41 6.79 4.74
CA GLU A 46 26.69 8.15 5.23
C GLU A 46 27.85 8.17 6.23
N MET A 47 27.89 7.22 7.17
CA MET A 47 29.00 7.11 8.14
C MET A 47 30.32 6.75 7.46
N ARG A 48 30.28 5.83 6.49
CA ARG A 48 31.46 5.46 5.70
C ARG A 48 32.03 6.66 4.93
N LYS A 49 31.18 7.41 4.24
CA LYS A 49 31.59 8.59 3.47
C LYS A 49 32.16 9.70 4.35
N LYS A 50 31.61 9.90 5.56
CA LYS A 50 32.21 10.79 6.56
C LYS A 50 33.60 10.32 7.00
N GLY A 51 33.77 9.02 7.24
CA GLY A 51 35.07 8.42 7.57
C GLY A 51 36.10 8.53 6.44
N GLU A 52 35.65 8.53 5.18
CA GLU A 52 36.48 8.77 3.99
C GLU A 52 36.88 10.25 3.81
N GLY A 53 36.46 11.15 4.71
CA GLY A 53 36.80 12.58 4.65
C GLY A 53 35.99 13.37 3.60
N VAL A 54 34.90 12.80 3.08
CA VAL A 54 34.02 13.48 2.14
C VAL A 54 33.34 14.67 2.85
N ALA A 55 33.32 15.83 2.19
CA ALA A 55 32.63 17.01 2.70
C ALA A 55 31.16 16.67 3.03
N VAL A 56 30.70 17.06 4.22
CA VAL A 56 29.35 16.71 4.72
C VAL A 56 28.24 17.10 3.74
N THR A 57 28.43 18.20 3.00
CA THR A 57 27.53 18.68 1.95
C THR A 57 27.41 17.70 0.76
N MET A 58 28.45 16.93 0.47
CA MET A 58 28.50 15.94 -0.62
C MET A 58 28.13 14.53 -0.18
N VAL A 59 28.17 14.22 1.13
CA VAL A 59 27.87 12.89 1.67
C VAL A 59 26.48 12.41 1.27
N LYS A 60 25.45 13.26 1.35
CA LYS A 60 24.08 12.88 0.95
C LYS A 60 24.00 12.49 -0.53
N HIS A 61 24.54 13.33 -1.42
CA HIS A 61 24.51 13.08 -2.86
C HIS A 61 25.33 11.87 -3.30
N GLN A 62 26.40 11.52 -2.58
CA GLN A 62 27.23 10.37 -2.89
C GLN A 62 26.79 9.08 -2.19
N ALA A 63 26.02 9.16 -1.10
CA ALA A 63 25.48 8.01 -0.39
C ALA A 63 24.19 7.45 -1.02
N GLU A 64 23.55 8.20 -1.92
CA GLU A 64 22.29 7.82 -2.60
C GLU A 64 22.51 6.95 -3.84
N GLY A 65 23.75 6.56 -4.17
CA GLY A 65 24.06 5.67 -5.32
C GLY A 65 24.10 4.18 -4.96
N GLY A 66 24.05 3.32 -6.00
CA GLY A 66 24.24 1.87 -5.87
C GLY A 66 23.16 1.19 -5.01
N VAL A 67 23.58 0.36 -4.05
CA VAL A 67 22.68 -0.44 -3.21
C VAL A 67 21.64 0.41 -2.46
N VAL A 68 21.98 1.65 -2.07
CA VAL A 68 21.04 2.55 -1.39
C VAL A 68 19.91 2.99 -2.33
N ALA A 69 20.21 3.25 -3.61
CA ALA A 69 19.21 3.60 -4.62
C ALA A 69 18.23 2.43 -4.87
N ASP A 70 18.75 1.20 -4.97
CA ASP A 70 17.92 0.01 -5.17
C ASP A 70 16.97 -0.21 -3.98
N LEU A 71 17.48 -0.06 -2.76
CA LEU A 71 16.67 -0.16 -1.53
C LEU A 71 15.63 0.97 -1.42
N GLU A 72 15.95 2.17 -1.91
CA GLU A 72 15.00 3.28 -1.99
C GLU A 72 13.87 2.96 -2.97
N ALA A 73 14.18 2.42 -4.14
CA ALA A 73 13.19 2.00 -5.12
C ALA A 73 12.26 0.92 -4.55
N ASP A 74 12.80 -0.07 -3.81
CA ASP A 74 12.02 -1.09 -3.12
C ASP A 74 11.11 -0.51 -2.04
N MET A 75 11.60 0.44 -1.24
CA MET A 75 10.81 1.15 -0.24
C MET A 75 9.67 1.94 -0.89
N ILE A 76 9.95 2.66 -1.98
CA ILE A 76 8.94 3.41 -2.74
C ILE A 76 7.89 2.44 -3.28
N LYS A 77 8.31 1.34 -3.91
CA LYS A 77 7.39 0.32 -4.45
C LYS A 77 6.49 -0.26 -3.36
N ALA A 78 7.04 -0.63 -2.20
CA ALA A 78 6.26 -1.15 -1.08
C ALA A 78 5.25 -0.11 -0.56
N THR A 79 5.67 1.15 -0.48
CA THR A 79 4.82 2.28 -0.05
C THR A 79 3.66 2.52 -1.01
N GLN A 80 3.95 2.57 -2.32
CA GLN A 80 2.90 2.78 -3.33
C GLN A 80 1.96 1.59 -3.44
N THR A 81 2.47 0.37 -3.26
CA THR A 81 1.64 -0.84 -3.21
C THR A 81 0.66 -0.78 -2.04
N LEU A 82 1.12 -0.40 -0.84
CA LEU A 82 0.24 -0.25 0.33
C LEU A 82 -0.81 0.86 0.13
N LYS A 83 -0.45 1.98 -0.51
CA LYS A 83 -1.41 3.04 -0.84
C LYS A 83 -2.47 2.57 -1.83
N ALA A 84 -2.05 1.88 -2.89
CA ALA A 84 -2.97 1.32 -3.88
C ALA A 84 -3.92 0.29 -3.25
N HIS A 85 -3.42 -0.51 -2.30
CA HIS A 85 -4.21 -1.44 -1.51
C HIS A 85 -5.34 -0.75 -0.73
N PHE A 86 -5.03 0.32 0.01
CA PHE A 86 -6.06 1.06 0.75
C PHE A 86 -7.05 1.78 -0.16
N ALA A 87 -6.60 2.37 -1.27
CA ALA A 87 -7.48 2.96 -2.27
C ALA A 87 -8.44 1.90 -2.85
N LYS A 88 -7.96 0.69 -3.12
CA LYS A 88 -8.80 -0.40 -3.62
C LYS A 88 -9.89 -0.80 -2.61
N ARG A 89 -9.58 -0.80 -1.32
CA ARG A 89 -10.56 -1.07 -0.27
C ARG A 89 -11.62 0.02 -0.18
N GLU A 90 -11.24 1.27 -0.37
CA GLU A 90 -12.18 2.40 -0.43
C GLU A 90 -13.13 2.27 -1.63
N ASP A 91 -12.61 1.95 -2.81
CA ASP A 91 -13.43 1.67 -4.00
C ASP A 91 -14.43 0.53 -3.78
N LEU A 92 -13.99 -0.55 -3.13
CA LEU A 92 -14.87 -1.70 -2.84
C LEU A 92 -15.96 -1.33 -1.83
N ARG A 93 -15.65 -0.50 -0.83
CA ARG A 93 -16.67 0.04 0.11
C ARG A 93 -17.67 0.93 -0.60
N ALA A 94 -17.21 1.81 -1.50
CA ALA A 94 -18.09 2.66 -2.29
C ALA A 94 -19.02 1.82 -3.18
N GLN A 95 -18.51 0.77 -3.82
CA GLN A 95 -19.32 -0.17 -4.59
C GLN A 95 -20.36 -0.88 -3.71
N LEU A 96 -19.97 -1.39 -2.53
CA LEU A 96 -20.89 -2.03 -1.60
C LEU A 96 -22.02 -1.10 -1.19
N ASN A 97 -21.71 0.15 -0.85
CA ASN A 97 -22.70 1.16 -0.51
C ASN A 97 -23.67 1.44 -1.67
N GLY A 98 -23.15 1.51 -2.91
CA GLY A 98 -23.97 1.65 -4.10
C GLY A 98 -24.97 0.50 -4.26
N TRP A 99 -24.52 -0.75 -4.12
CA TRP A 99 -25.40 -1.91 -4.19
C TRP A 99 -26.41 -1.99 -3.05
N GLN A 100 -26.02 -1.63 -1.82
CA GLN A 100 -26.95 -1.53 -0.69
C GLN A 100 -28.04 -0.48 -0.93
N SER A 101 -27.70 0.65 -1.56
CA SER A 101 -28.69 1.68 -1.92
C SER A 101 -29.66 1.17 -2.98
N ILE A 102 -29.17 0.42 -3.98
CA ILE A 102 -30.03 -0.19 -5.01
C ILE A 102 -30.98 -1.18 -4.35
N ASN A 103 -30.51 -2.03 -3.44
CA ASN A 103 -31.35 -2.99 -2.74
C ASN A 103 -32.49 -2.30 -1.98
N LYS A 104 -32.16 -1.26 -1.20
CA LYS A 104 -33.17 -0.47 -0.47
C LYS A 104 -34.21 0.15 -1.40
N TYR A 105 -33.79 0.66 -2.56
CA TYR A 105 -34.71 1.21 -3.55
C TYR A 105 -35.67 0.13 -4.07
N LEU A 106 -35.16 -1.06 -4.43
CA LEU A 106 -35.97 -2.18 -4.86
C LEU A 106 -36.95 -2.65 -3.78
N ASP A 107 -36.50 -2.73 -2.53
CA ASP A 107 -37.37 -3.09 -1.38
C ASP A 107 -38.47 -2.05 -1.13
N SER A 108 -38.23 -0.78 -1.44
CA SER A 108 -39.21 0.30 -1.27
C SER A 108 -40.19 0.47 -2.44
N THR A 109 -39.89 -0.14 -3.59
CA THR A 109 -40.67 0.01 -4.83
C THR A 109 -41.32 -1.28 -5.33
N GLY A 110 -41.05 -2.41 -4.67
CA GLY A 110 -41.75 -3.69 -4.83
C GLY A 110 -42.82 -3.90 -3.77
#